data_AF-A0A9E3SC90-F1
#
_entry.id   AF-A0A9E3SC90-F1
#
_cell.length_a   1.000
_cell.length_b   1.000
_cell.length_c   1.000
_cell.angle_alpha   90.00
_cell.angle_beta   90.00
_cell.angle_gamma   90.00
#
_symmetry.space_group_name_H-M   'P 1'
#
loop_
_entity.id
_entity.type
_entity.pdbx_description
1 polymer ?
#
loop_
_entity_poly.entity_id
_entity_poly.type
_entity_poly.pdbx_seq_one_letter_code
_entity_poly.pdbx_strand_id
1 'polypeptide(L)'
;MVKKILSIIVWTASVLGLLVLFAFARQNYLDKPVTGIDIRLIRQNQTGFLTHSELLNRVITLTDSAKGKPIRQFKLRKIKADMRQNPWIEEVDVSTTLEGKISVRVNERDAFLRAYNRKNESVYIGRDGTIFPTNPAYASRVIIASGYLDFPGLKGQKTASIFDSAYRKT
;
A
#
# COMPACT_ATOMS: atom_id res chain seq x y z
N MET A 1 -15.30 48.35 -28.34
CA MET A 1 -13.97 47.75 -28.04
C MET A 1 -13.71 47.61 -26.54
N VAL A 2 -13.98 48.64 -25.72
CA VAL A 2 -13.75 48.64 -24.26
C VAL A 2 -14.43 47.48 -23.50
N LYS A 3 -15.68 47.14 -23.83
CA LYS A 3 -16.39 46.01 -23.18
C LYS A 3 -15.67 44.66 -23.33
N LYS A 4 -15.04 44.40 -24.48
CA LYS A 4 -14.29 43.15 -24.72
C LYS A 4 -13.00 43.11 -23.89
N ILE A 5 -12.29 44.24 -23.80
CA ILE A 5 -11.07 44.35 -23.00
C ILE A 5 -11.39 44.17 -21.51
N LEU A 6 -12.46 44.80 -21.02
CA LEU A 6 -12.90 44.65 -19.63
C LEU A 6 -13.23 43.19 -19.29
N SER A 7 -13.96 42.49 -20.16
CA SER A 7 -14.24 41.07 -19.96
C SER A 7 -12.95 40.24 -19.90
N ILE A 8 -11.99 40.46 -20.79
CA ILE A 8 -10.72 39.72 -20.78
C ILE A 8 -9.96 39.96 -19.47
N ILE A 9 -9.89 41.21 -19.00
CA ILE A 9 -9.23 41.56 -17.73
C ILE A 9 -9.91 40.85 -16.56
N VAL A 10 -11.24 40.87 -16.50
CA VAL A 10 -12.01 40.19 -15.44
C VAL A 10 -11.73 38.69 -15.45
N TRP A 11 -11.81 38.02 -16.60
CA TRP A 11 -11.52 36.59 -16.71
C TRP A 11 -10.08 36.27 -16.28
N THR A 12 -9.11 37.07 -16.70
CA THR A 12 -7.69 36.88 -16.36
C THR A 12 -7.46 37.06 -14.86
N ALA A 13 -8.05 38.10 -14.27
CA ALA A 13 -7.98 38.37 -12.84
C ALA A 13 -8.65 37.26 -12.01
N SER A 14 -9.80 36.73 -12.47
CA SER A 14 -10.47 35.60 -11.81
C SER A 14 -9.61 34.34 -11.83
N VAL A 15 -9.01 33.98 -12.97
CA VAL A 15 -8.10 32.82 -13.06
C VAL A 15 -6.88 33.01 -12.16
N LEU A 16 -6.28 34.21 -12.17
CA LEU A 16 -5.13 34.52 -11.32
C LEU A 16 -5.49 34.43 -9.83
N GLY A 17 -6.65 34.95 -9.43
CA GLY A 17 -7.15 34.86 -8.05
C GLY A 17 -7.36 33.41 -7.60
N LEU A 18 -7.93 32.57 -8.47
CA LEU A 18 -8.10 31.14 -8.22
C LEU A 18 -6.76 30.43 -7.98
N LEU A 19 -5.74 30.74 -8.79
CA LEU A 19 -4.40 30.15 -8.63
C LEU A 19 -3.76 30.54 -7.30
N VAL A 20 -3.90 31.79 -6.87
CA VAL A 20 -3.38 32.29 -5.57
C VAL A 20 -4.09 31.60 -4.40
N LEU A 21 -5.42 31.51 -4.43
CA LEU A 21 -6.20 30.82 -3.41
C LEU A 21 -5.83 29.34 -3.33
N PHE A 22 -5.65 28.67 -4.48
CA PHE A 22 -5.23 27.28 -4.53
C PHE A 22 -3.82 27.09 -3.94
N ALA A 23 -2.87 27.96 -4.26
CA ALA A 23 -1.52 27.91 -3.71
C ALA A 23 -1.52 28.09 -2.18
N PHE A 24 -2.28 29.06 -1.67
CA PHE A 24 -2.42 29.30 -0.24
C PHE A 24 -3.09 28.13 0.49
N ALA A 25 -4.18 27.59 -0.08
CA ALA A 25 -4.87 26.41 0.46
C ALA A 25 -3.94 25.19 0.51
N ARG A 26 -3.13 24.98 -0.54
CA ARG A 26 -2.15 23.90 -0.59
C ARG A 26 -1.06 24.06 0.48
N GLN A 27 -0.57 25.27 0.69
CA GLN A 27 0.46 25.53 1.69
C GLN A 27 -0.07 25.29 3.11
N ASN A 28 -1.26 25.84 3.42
CA ASN A 28 -1.93 25.58 4.69
C ASN A 28 -2.18 24.08 4.93
N TYR A 29 -2.51 23.32 3.88
CA TYR A 29 -2.67 21.88 4.00
C TYR A 29 -1.36 21.17 4.31
N LEU A 30 -0.27 21.50 3.60
CA LEU A 30 1.02 20.84 3.75
C LEU A 30 1.73 21.14 5.08
N ASP A 31 1.45 22.31 5.66
CA ASP A 31 2.01 22.76 6.94
C ASP A 31 1.19 22.27 8.14
N LYS A 32 0.02 21.65 7.92
CA LYS A 32 -0.75 21.02 9.01
C LYS A 32 0.10 19.94 9.69
N PRO A 33 0.11 19.90 11.03
CA PRO A 33 0.79 18.84 11.78
C PRO A 33 0.05 17.51 11.60
N VAL A 34 0.81 16.43 11.53
CA VAL A 34 0.23 15.09 11.54
C VAL A 34 -0.30 14.77 12.94
N THR A 35 -1.60 14.48 13.02
CA THR A 35 -2.34 14.24 14.26
C THR A 35 -2.35 12.76 14.65
N GLY A 36 -2.20 11.85 13.68
CA GLY A 36 -2.19 10.41 13.93
C GLY A 36 -1.97 9.56 12.68
N ILE A 37 -1.99 8.25 12.89
CA ILE A 37 -1.88 7.23 11.85
C ILE A 37 -3.16 6.37 11.93
N ASP A 38 -3.86 6.23 10.82
CA ASP A 38 -5.02 5.35 10.64
C ASP A 38 -4.61 4.18 9.75
N ILE A 39 -4.76 2.94 10.22
CA ILE A 39 -4.42 1.74 9.47
C ILE A 39 -5.66 0.92 9.24
N ARG A 40 -5.97 0.70 7.96
CA ARG A 40 -7.09 -0.14 7.53
C ARG A 40 -6.52 -1.41 6.91
N LEU A 41 -6.67 -2.51 7.63
CA LEU A 41 -6.27 -3.84 7.18
C LEU A 41 -7.49 -4.56 6.59
N ILE A 42 -7.44 -4.78 5.28
CA ILE A 42 -8.48 -5.49 4.52
C ILE A 42 -8.05 -6.93 4.36
N ARG A 43 -8.92 -7.86 4.77
CA ARG A 43 -8.68 -9.31 4.73
C ARG A 43 -9.99 -10.07 4.60
N GLN A 44 -9.94 -11.31 4.12
CA GLN A 44 -11.12 -12.17 3.99
C GLN A 44 -11.51 -12.85 5.31
N ASN A 45 -10.54 -13.29 6.10
CA ASN A 45 -10.75 -13.98 7.37
C ASN A 45 -10.58 -13.04 8.57
N GLN A 46 -10.99 -13.45 9.77
CA GLN A 46 -10.76 -12.64 10.98
C GLN A 46 -9.27 -12.58 11.37
N THR A 47 -8.56 -13.70 11.18
CA THR A 47 -7.13 -13.85 11.41
C THR A 47 -6.38 -13.94 10.07
N GLY A 48 -5.09 -13.58 10.09
CA GLY A 48 -4.27 -13.50 8.89
C GLY A 48 -2.78 -13.51 9.18
N PHE A 49 -2.00 -13.38 8.12
CA PHE A 49 -0.55 -13.26 8.12
C PHE A 49 -0.03 -11.96 8.75
N LEU A 50 -0.82 -10.89 8.73
CA LEU A 50 -0.44 -9.56 9.20
C LEU A 50 -1.18 -9.23 10.49
N THR A 51 -0.60 -8.35 11.31
CA THR A 51 -1.28 -7.81 12.48
C THR A 51 -1.31 -6.29 12.44
N HIS A 52 -2.37 -5.69 12.99
CA HIS A 52 -2.48 -4.22 13.03
C HIS A 52 -1.30 -3.59 13.79
N SER A 53 -0.86 -4.21 14.89
CA SER A 53 0.29 -3.75 15.68
C SER A 53 1.60 -3.78 14.90
N GLU A 54 1.86 -4.84 14.14
CA GLU A 54 3.07 -4.95 13.30
C GLU A 54 3.09 -3.86 12.22
N LEU A 55 1.97 -3.64 11.52
CA LEU A 55 1.85 -2.59 10.52
C LEU A 55 2.02 -1.20 11.14
N LEU A 56 1.39 -0.97 12.30
CA LEU A 56 1.50 0.29 13.04
C LEU A 56 2.93 0.57 13.45
N ASN A 57 3.60 -0.40 14.07
CA ASN A 57 4.99 -0.27 14.47
C ASN A 57 5.88 0.00 13.26
N ARG A 58 5.67 -0.69 12.13
CA ARG A 58 6.44 -0.47 10.91
C ARG A 58 6.30 0.96 10.40
N VAL A 59 5.09 1.50 10.36
CA VAL A 59 4.85 2.88 9.91
C VAL A 59 5.46 3.89 10.90
N ILE A 60 5.36 3.65 12.21
CA ILE A 60 5.97 4.52 13.23
C ILE A 60 7.50 4.56 13.09
N THR A 61 8.14 3.40 12.88
CA THR A 61 9.58 3.31 12.66
C THR A 61 10.03 4.08 11.41
N LEU A 62 9.25 4.03 10.32
CA LEU A 62 9.58 4.75 9.08
C LEU A 62 9.34 6.26 9.16
N THR A 63 8.56 6.70 10.15
CA THR A 63 8.14 8.10 10.29
C THR A 63 8.87 8.83 11.42
N ASP A 64 9.79 8.16 12.13
CA ASP A 64 10.54 8.70 13.28
C ASP A 64 9.62 9.48 14.23
N SER A 65 8.56 8.80 14.71
CA SER A 65 7.42 9.39 15.41
C SER A 65 6.68 10.43 14.56
N ALA A 66 5.65 9.98 13.84
CA ALA A 66 4.85 10.81 12.94
C ALA A 66 4.16 12.02 13.61
N LYS A 67 3.98 12.02 14.93
CA LYS A 67 3.18 13.02 15.63
C LYS A 67 3.88 14.39 15.65
N GLY A 68 3.14 15.42 15.26
CA GLY A 68 3.55 16.82 15.42
C GLY A 68 4.43 17.40 14.31
N LYS A 69 4.92 16.58 13.37
CA LYS A 69 5.65 17.07 12.19
C LYS A 69 4.67 17.47 11.07
N PRO A 70 5.01 18.46 10.23
CA PRO A 70 4.16 18.85 9.11
C PRO A 70 4.09 17.75 8.04
N ILE A 71 2.92 17.63 7.39
CA ILE A 71 2.65 16.61 6.36
C ILE A 71 3.75 16.57 5.28
N ARG A 72 4.25 17.75 4.88
CA ARG A 72 5.29 17.88 3.84
C ARG A 72 6.58 17.12 4.13
N GLN A 73 6.93 16.88 5.40
CA GLN A 73 8.15 16.16 5.77
C GLN A 73 8.05 14.65 5.54
N PHE A 74 6.84 14.10 5.49
CA PHE A 74 6.64 12.66 5.34
C PHE A 74 6.73 12.24 3.88
N LYS A 75 7.71 11.38 3.58
CA LYS A 75 7.85 10.77 2.27
C LYS A 75 6.90 9.56 2.18
N LEU A 76 5.61 9.81 1.90
CA LEU A 76 4.59 8.75 1.74
C LEU A 76 5.03 7.66 0.76
N ARG A 77 5.75 8.04 -0.31
CA ARG A 77 6.34 7.11 -1.27
C ARG A 77 7.31 6.11 -0.63
N LYS A 78 8.10 6.52 0.36
CA LYS A 78 9.01 5.63 1.09
C LYS A 78 8.24 4.63 1.95
N ILE A 79 7.21 5.09 2.66
CA ILE A 79 6.34 4.23 3.47
C ILE A 79 5.67 3.18 2.59
N LYS A 80 5.06 3.62 1.48
CA LYS A 80 4.44 2.72 0.50
C LYS A 80 5.43 1.72 -0.08
N ALA A 81 6.63 2.17 -0.48
CA ALA A 81 7.65 1.30 -1.04
C ALA A 81 8.17 0.27 -0.03
N ASP A 82 8.34 0.64 1.23
CA ASP A 82 8.76 -0.27 2.28
C ASP A 82 7.69 -1.33 2.59
N MET A 83 6.44 -0.90 2.79
CA MET A 83 5.34 -1.83 3.07
C MET A 83 5.09 -2.79 1.91
N ARG A 84 5.25 -2.36 0.65
CA ARG A 84 5.17 -3.25 -0.53
C ARG A 84 6.21 -4.37 -0.54
N GLN A 85 7.29 -4.24 0.22
CA GLN A 85 8.28 -5.31 0.33
C GLN A 85 7.86 -6.43 1.29
N ASN A 86 6.72 -6.32 1.95
CA ASN A 86 6.19 -7.41 2.76
C ASN A 86 5.50 -8.44 1.83
N PRO A 87 5.94 -9.71 1.83
CA PRO A 87 5.39 -10.74 0.94
C PRO A 87 3.90 -11.03 1.14
N TRP A 88 3.38 -10.77 2.36
CA TRP A 88 1.97 -11.01 2.70
C TRP A 88 1.06 -9.84 2.33
N ILE A 89 1.62 -8.73 1.85
CA ILE A 89 0.84 -7.59 1.35
C ILE A 89 0.64 -7.77 -0.15
N GLU A 90 -0.62 -7.80 -0.58
CA GLU A 90 -0.97 -7.78 -2.00
C GLU A 90 -0.92 -6.35 -2.54
N GLU A 91 -1.56 -5.42 -1.82
CA GLU A 91 -1.58 -4.02 -2.17
C GLU A 91 -1.49 -3.15 -0.94
N VAL A 92 -0.82 -2.01 -1.07
CA VAL A 92 -0.80 -0.97 -0.05
C VAL A 92 -0.95 0.39 -0.67
N ASP A 93 -1.78 1.21 -0.05
CA ASP A 93 -1.94 2.61 -0.37
C ASP A 93 -1.72 3.49 0.86
N VAL A 94 -1.02 4.59 0.66
CA VAL A 94 -0.60 5.50 1.72
C VAL A 94 -0.93 6.91 1.30
N SER A 95 -1.80 7.56 2.08
CA SER A 95 -2.32 8.89 1.81
C SER A 95 -2.40 9.71 3.10
N THR A 96 -2.68 11.01 2.97
CA THR A 96 -2.93 11.90 4.10
C THR A 96 -4.35 12.43 4.03
N THR A 97 -5.06 12.39 5.15
CA THR A 97 -6.42 12.92 5.24
C THR A 97 -6.41 14.45 5.39
N LEU A 98 -7.56 15.09 5.15
CA LEU A 98 -7.72 16.54 5.38
C LEU A 98 -7.57 16.96 6.85
N GLU A 99 -7.78 16.00 7.76
CA GLU A 99 -7.58 16.12 9.22
C GLU A 99 -6.10 15.99 9.63
N GLY A 100 -5.20 15.77 8.68
CA GLY A 100 -3.78 15.55 8.96
C GLY A 100 -3.47 14.19 9.56
N LYS A 101 -4.23 13.14 9.25
CA LYS A 101 -3.87 11.76 9.61
C LYS A 101 -3.18 11.08 8.43
N ILE A 102 -2.17 10.26 8.70
CA ILE A 102 -1.61 9.36 7.69
C ILE A 102 -2.53 8.14 7.60
N SER A 103 -3.21 7.95 6.47
CA SER A 103 -4.05 6.78 6.23
C SER A 103 -3.28 5.75 5.42
N VAL A 104 -3.16 4.55 5.99
CA VAL A 104 -2.52 3.39 5.36
C VAL A 104 -3.59 2.33 5.15
N ARG A 105 -3.89 2.03 3.88
CA ARG A 105 -4.77 0.93 3.50
C ARG A 105 -3.91 -0.23 3.04
N VAL A 106 -4.02 -1.37 3.71
CA VAL A 106 -3.27 -2.58 3.40
C VAL A 106 -4.26 -3.67 3.03
N ASN A 107 -4.13 -4.20 1.82
CA ASN A 107 -4.83 -5.40 1.40
C ASN A 107 -3.92 -6.61 1.62
N GLU A 108 -4.38 -7.52 2.48
CA GLU A 108 -3.67 -8.72 2.84
C GLU A 108 -3.86 -9.79 1.77
N ARG A 109 -2.77 -10.45 1.39
CA ARG A 109 -2.78 -11.48 0.36
C ARG A 109 -3.57 -12.70 0.84
N ASP A 110 -4.48 -13.16 -0.01
CA ASP A 110 -5.29 -14.35 0.22
C ASP A 110 -4.54 -15.62 -0.21
N ALA A 111 -4.45 -16.60 0.71
CA ALA A 111 -3.85 -17.90 0.41
C ALA A 111 -4.93 -18.82 -0.16
N PHE A 112 -4.65 -19.43 -1.32
CA PHE A 112 -5.58 -20.37 -1.96
C PHE A 112 -5.10 -21.82 -1.86
N LEU A 113 -3.79 -22.05 -2.00
CA LEU A 113 -3.17 -23.38 -1.94
C LEU A 113 -1.88 -23.32 -1.12
N ARG A 114 -1.58 -24.37 -0.36
CA ARG A 114 -0.26 -24.58 0.26
C ARG A 114 0.46 -25.70 -0.47
N ALA A 115 1.63 -25.40 -1.01
CA ALA A 115 2.42 -26.35 -1.77
C ALA A 115 3.66 -26.81 -0.98
N TYR A 116 3.94 -28.11 -1.03
CA TYR A 116 5.12 -28.73 -0.43
C TYR A 116 5.98 -29.40 -1.51
N ASN A 117 7.29 -29.19 -1.45
CA ASN A 117 8.22 -29.90 -2.32
C ASN A 117 8.90 -31.09 -1.62
N ARG A 118 9.66 -31.87 -2.39
CA ARG A 118 10.45 -33.01 -1.89
C ARG A 118 11.58 -32.62 -0.93
N LYS A 119 11.96 -31.34 -0.89
CA LYS A 119 12.96 -30.78 0.05
C LYS A 119 12.32 -30.31 1.36
N ASN A 120 11.04 -30.62 1.56
CA ASN A 120 10.25 -30.22 2.74
C ASN A 120 10.08 -28.70 2.90
N GLU A 121 10.30 -27.93 1.83
CA GLU A 121 9.98 -26.50 1.77
C GLU A 121 8.48 -26.34 1.49
N SER A 122 7.87 -25.33 2.11
CA SER A 122 6.45 -25.04 1.91
C SER A 122 6.21 -23.57 1.58
N VAL A 123 5.31 -23.33 0.64
CA VAL A 123 4.91 -21.99 0.17
C VAL A 123 3.39 -21.89 0.05
N TYR A 124 2.86 -20.68 0.11
CA TYR A 124 1.48 -20.41 -0.26
C TYR A 124 1.41 -19.92 -1.70
N ILE A 125 0.31 -20.24 -2.36
CA ILE A 125 -0.04 -19.75 -3.70
C ILE A 125 -1.36 -19.02 -3.55
N GLY A 126 -1.38 -17.76 -3.97
CA GLY A 126 -2.56 -16.91 -4.00
C GLY A 126 -3.46 -17.23 -5.20
N ARG A 127 -4.70 -16.72 -5.16
CA ARG A 127 -5.67 -16.86 -6.25
C ARG A 127 -5.20 -16.23 -7.56
N ASP A 128 -4.32 -15.24 -7.46
CA ASP A 128 -3.66 -14.56 -8.58
C ASP A 128 -2.48 -15.37 -9.17
N GLY A 129 -2.20 -16.56 -8.66
CA GLY A 129 -1.07 -17.39 -9.08
C GLY A 129 0.27 -16.93 -8.49
N THR A 130 0.26 -16.00 -7.53
CA THR A 130 1.48 -15.55 -6.87
C THR A 130 1.86 -16.48 -5.72
N ILE A 131 3.10 -16.93 -5.72
CA ILE A 131 3.76 -17.71 -4.69
C ILE A 131 4.36 -16.77 -3.65
N PHE A 132 4.12 -17.04 -2.37
CA PHE A 132 4.63 -16.26 -1.25
C PHE A 132 5.00 -17.16 -0.04
N PRO A 133 5.94 -16.74 0.82
CA PRO A 133 6.41 -17.53 1.95
C PRO A 133 5.36 -17.75 3.03
N THR A 134 5.55 -18.81 3.82
CA THR A 134 4.77 -19.06 5.03
C THR A 134 5.11 -18.06 6.14
N ASN A 135 4.13 -17.77 7.01
CA ASN A 135 4.36 -17.03 8.24
C ASN A 135 4.41 -18.01 9.44
N PRO A 136 5.48 -18.01 10.26
CA PRO A 136 5.52 -18.80 11.49
C PRO A 136 4.39 -18.46 12.48
N ALA A 137 3.91 -17.22 12.47
CA ALA A 137 2.86 -16.73 13.36
C ALA A 137 1.44 -17.11 12.89
N TYR A 138 1.27 -17.54 11.64
CA TYR A 138 -0.05 -17.84 11.09
C TYR A 138 -0.03 -18.93 10.00
N ALA A 139 -0.91 -19.91 10.16
CA ALA A 139 -1.17 -20.94 9.17
C ALA A 139 -2.60 -20.81 8.62
N SER A 140 -2.72 -20.52 7.32
CA SER A 140 -4.02 -20.45 6.65
C SER A 140 -4.58 -21.86 6.41
N ARG A 141 -5.91 -22.01 6.50
CA ARG A 141 -6.63 -23.25 6.22
C ARG A 141 -6.97 -23.34 4.74
N VAL A 142 -6.05 -23.90 3.96
CA VAL A 142 -6.15 -24.01 2.51
C VAL A 142 -5.88 -25.44 2.05
N ILE A 143 -6.21 -25.74 0.80
CA ILE A 143 -5.91 -27.04 0.18
C ILE A 143 -4.39 -27.24 0.16
N ILE A 144 -3.95 -28.49 0.37
CA ILE A 144 -2.54 -28.87 0.35
C ILE A 144 -2.24 -29.60 -0.95
N ALA A 145 -1.19 -29.17 -1.65
CA ALA A 145 -0.59 -29.88 -2.77
C ALA A 145 0.83 -30.31 -2.40
N SER A 146 1.19 -31.55 -2.73
CA SER A 146 2.53 -32.08 -2.58
C SER A 146 2.94 -32.86 -3.82
N GLY A 147 4.22 -32.85 -4.16
CA GLY A 147 4.72 -33.57 -5.32
C GLY A 147 6.11 -33.14 -5.75
N TYR A 148 6.43 -33.41 -7.02
CA TYR A 148 7.66 -32.96 -7.67
C TYR A 148 7.56 -31.49 -8.08
N LEU A 149 7.39 -30.62 -7.08
CA LEU A 149 7.30 -29.18 -7.24
C LEU A 149 8.69 -28.56 -7.05
N ASP A 150 9.06 -27.65 -7.94
CA ASP A 150 10.17 -26.74 -7.70
C ASP A 150 9.60 -25.34 -7.47
N PHE A 151 10.20 -24.59 -6.55
CA PHE A 151 9.81 -23.22 -6.26
C PHE A 151 10.96 -22.29 -6.71
N PRO A 152 11.15 -22.11 -8.04
CA PRO A 152 12.20 -21.26 -8.56
C PRO A 152 11.84 -19.81 -8.29
N GLY A 153 12.22 -19.27 -7.13
CA GLY A 153 11.92 -17.86 -6.88
C GLY A 153 12.20 -17.29 -5.51
N LEU A 154 12.14 -18.06 -4.43
CA LEU A 154 12.40 -17.48 -3.10
C LEU A 154 13.90 -17.25 -2.80
N LYS A 155 14.81 -17.61 -3.73
CA LYS A 155 16.25 -17.30 -3.66
C LYS A 155 16.55 -15.86 -4.06
N GLY A 156 15.96 -14.90 -3.34
CA GLY A 156 16.21 -13.46 -3.49
C GLY A 156 15.00 -12.63 -3.94
N GLN A 157 13.92 -13.26 -4.42
CA GLN A 157 12.64 -12.58 -4.66
C GLN A 157 11.63 -12.98 -3.58
N LYS A 158 10.85 -12.01 -3.08
CA LYS A 158 9.91 -12.22 -1.96
C LYS A 158 8.59 -12.87 -2.39
N THR A 159 8.30 -12.82 -3.68
CA THR A 159 7.15 -13.45 -4.34
C THR A 159 7.55 -13.89 -5.75
N ALA A 160 6.90 -14.92 -6.28
CA ALA A 160 7.07 -15.39 -7.66
C ALA A 160 5.69 -15.59 -8.30
N SER A 161 5.53 -15.41 -9.60
CA SER A 161 4.25 -15.68 -10.29
C SER A 161 4.34 -16.97 -11.09
N ILE A 162 3.29 -17.79 -11.02
CA ILE A 162 3.15 -18.94 -11.92
C ILE A 162 2.80 -18.39 -13.31
N PHE A 163 3.76 -18.45 -14.23
CA PHE A 163 3.52 -18.21 -15.64
C PHE A 163 3.08 -19.51 -16.30
N ASP A 164 1.77 -19.78 -16.29
CA ASP A 164 1.20 -20.76 -17.20
C ASP A 164 0.61 -20.02 -18.41
N SER A 165 0.92 -20.50 -19.62
CA SER A 165 0.28 -20.07 -20.87
C SER A 165 -1.25 -20.17 -20.83
N ALA A 166 -1.81 -21.02 -19.97
CA ALA A 166 -3.25 -21.16 -19.76
C ALA A 166 -3.86 -20.09 -18.82
N TYR A 167 -3.07 -19.36 -18.04
CA TYR A 167 -3.56 -18.35 -17.09
C TYR A 167 -3.31 -16.94 -17.62
N ARG A 168 -4.19 -16.49 -18.54
CA ARG A 168 -4.23 -15.09 -18.99
C ARG A 168 -5.23 -14.33 -18.13
N LYS A 169 -4.78 -13.27 -17.44
CA LYS A 169 -5.66 -12.30 -16.76
C LYS A 169 -6.68 -11.78 -17.79
N THR A 170 -7.92 -12.25 -17.70
CA THR A 170 -9.10 -11.63 -18.34
C THR A 170 -9.57 -10.45 -17.50
#